data_AF-F3G1S1-F1
#
_entry.id   AF-F3G1S1-F1
#
_cell.length_a   1.000
_cell.length_b   1.000
_cell.length_c   1.000
_cell.angle_alpha   90.00
_cell.angle_beta   90.00
_cell.angle_gamma   90.00
#
_symmetry.space_group_name_H-M   'P 1'
#
loop_
_entity.id
_entity.type
_entity.pdbx_description
1 polymer ?
#
loop_
_entity_poly.entity_id
_entity_poly.type
_entity_poly.pdbx_seq_one_letter_code
_entity_poly.pdbx_strand_id
1 'polypeptide(L)'
;MLDLSLTGKAPEPPHLQLIKDKSPEWLLHAAPATHATLRKALRRPLRWLAGARKSSPDQLAELQRLYVEHRKYEQQVRPTLDSLSTLENFARPLLTAAIKDRFGLEVDVANTWLFHASRARVDQSFNTASRDPITQANIALRASTQSLLKAALQNFEAWETAPGAMDSSTGIKAQVFSSFDIIGQQISGTSLPIPPTGFAALCRELDLGGQYQAHIQAAFSRPSTPDETADAAASRLRQSFMQLEASSIRLQLQIASLQQLISRGLQGALLELLDGKQHVRLDNRPVSCSVL
;
A
#
# COMPACT_ATOMS: atom_id res chain seq x y z
N MET A 1 39.22 -30.26 12.58
CA MET A 1 40.17 -29.66 13.54
C MET A 1 41.35 -29.14 12.73
N LEU A 2 41.85 -27.93 13.03
CA LEU A 2 42.73 -27.02 12.26
C LEU A 2 41.97 -25.98 11.42
N ASP A 3 42.25 -24.69 11.49
CA ASP A 3 42.70 -23.81 12.58
C ASP A 3 42.34 -22.38 12.11
N LEU A 4 41.79 -21.56 13.00
CA LEU A 4 41.63 -20.12 12.78
C LEU A 4 42.97 -19.47 13.14
N SER A 5 43.66 -18.84 12.18
CA SER A 5 44.48 -17.63 12.37
C SER A 5 45.47 -17.45 11.20
N LEU A 6 45.06 -16.78 10.13
CA LEU A 6 45.98 -16.01 9.29
C LEU A 6 45.29 -14.72 8.84
N THR A 7 45.47 -13.70 9.66
CA THR A 7 45.24 -12.30 9.33
C THR A 7 46.14 -11.89 8.17
N GLY A 8 45.56 -11.80 6.98
CA GLY A 8 46.18 -11.22 5.80
C GLY A 8 45.07 -10.81 4.85
N LYS A 9 44.45 -9.64 5.09
CA LYS A 9 43.47 -9.08 4.16
C LYS A 9 44.24 -8.75 2.89
N ALA A 10 44.13 -9.60 1.86
CA ALA A 10 44.68 -9.32 0.54
C ALA A 10 44.28 -7.88 0.15
N PRO A 11 45.19 -7.06 -0.41
CA PRO A 11 44.86 -5.69 -0.78
C PRO A 11 43.64 -5.72 -1.69
N GLU A 12 42.58 -5.01 -1.31
CA GLU A 12 41.37 -4.92 -2.14
C GLU A 12 41.80 -4.49 -3.53
N PRO A 13 41.37 -5.19 -4.59
CA PRO A 13 41.90 -4.93 -5.92
C PRO A 13 41.55 -3.49 -6.33
N PRO A 14 42.45 -2.78 -7.03
CA PRO A 14 42.36 -1.32 -7.24
C PRO A 14 41.09 -0.87 -7.95
N HIS A 15 40.49 -1.74 -8.77
CA HIS A 15 39.20 -1.47 -9.41
C HIS A 15 38.05 -1.37 -8.40
N LEU A 16 38.15 -2.04 -7.26
CA LEU A 16 37.12 -2.07 -6.23
C LEU A 16 37.08 -0.75 -5.44
N GLN A 17 38.24 -0.14 -5.18
CA GLN A 17 38.29 1.22 -4.63
C GLN A 17 37.73 2.25 -5.61
N LEU A 18 38.14 2.19 -6.88
CA LEU A 18 37.60 3.10 -7.91
C LEU A 18 36.08 2.98 -8.07
N ILE A 19 35.52 1.77 -7.99
CA ILE A 19 34.07 1.55 -8.03
C ILE A 19 33.40 2.16 -6.79
N LYS A 20 33.96 1.99 -5.59
CA LYS A 20 33.44 2.62 -4.37
C LYS A 20 33.43 4.15 -4.50
N ASP A 21 34.53 4.74 -4.96
CA ASP A 21 34.67 6.20 -5.10
C ASP A 21 33.74 6.82 -6.15
N LYS A 22 33.35 6.04 -7.16
CA LYS A 22 32.47 6.48 -8.25
C LYS A 22 31.01 6.06 -8.07
N SER A 23 30.70 5.28 -7.03
CA SER A 23 29.34 4.85 -6.73
C SER A 23 28.70 5.81 -5.74
N PRO A 24 27.46 6.23 -5.97
CA PRO A 24 26.74 7.02 -4.98
C PRO A 24 26.50 6.17 -3.73
N GLU A 25 26.57 6.79 -2.56
CA GLU A 25 26.50 6.12 -1.25
C GLU A 25 25.25 5.23 -1.12
N TRP A 26 24.10 5.69 -1.59
CA TRP A 26 22.86 4.89 -1.57
C TRP A 26 23.00 3.55 -2.29
N LEU A 27 23.80 3.47 -3.37
CA LEU A 27 23.98 2.25 -4.14
C LEU A 27 24.87 1.26 -3.40
N LEU A 28 25.84 1.75 -2.62
CA LEU A 28 26.70 0.92 -1.78
C LEU A 28 25.91 0.27 -0.64
N HIS A 29 24.94 0.99 -0.06
CA HIS A 29 24.12 0.53 1.06
C HIS A 29 22.77 -0.09 0.64
N ALA A 30 22.49 -0.19 -0.66
CA ALA A 30 21.23 -0.75 -1.15
C ALA A 30 21.11 -2.26 -0.83
N ALA A 31 19.87 -2.71 -0.59
CA ALA A 31 19.58 -4.12 -0.29
C ALA A 31 19.89 -5.03 -1.49
N PRO A 32 20.20 -6.33 -1.27
CA PRO A 32 20.51 -7.28 -2.35
C PRO A 32 19.43 -7.36 -3.44
N ALA A 33 18.15 -7.27 -3.05
CA ALA A 33 17.02 -7.23 -3.98
C ALA A 33 17.07 -6.00 -4.91
N THR A 34 17.45 -4.84 -4.38
CA THR A 34 17.64 -3.61 -5.18
C THR A 34 18.78 -3.77 -6.17
N HIS A 35 19.92 -4.34 -5.74
CA HIS A 35 21.02 -4.65 -6.66
C HIS A 35 20.60 -5.64 -7.76
N ALA A 36 19.84 -6.68 -7.42
CA ALA A 36 19.34 -7.65 -8.39
C ALA A 36 18.41 -7.00 -9.43
N THR A 37 17.49 -6.14 -8.98
CA THR A 37 16.60 -5.37 -9.87
C THR A 37 17.37 -4.44 -10.78
N LEU A 38 18.36 -3.70 -10.26
CA LEU A 38 19.22 -2.83 -11.06
C LEU A 38 20.00 -3.64 -12.11
N ARG A 39 20.61 -4.77 -11.74
CA ARG A 39 21.30 -5.66 -12.68
C ARG A 39 20.36 -6.16 -13.79
N LYS A 40 19.12 -6.51 -13.45
CA LYS A 40 18.11 -6.93 -14.43
C LYS A 40 17.74 -5.78 -15.38
N ALA A 41 17.53 -4.58 -14.84
CA ALA A 41 17.19 -3.39 -15.61
C ALA A 41 18.31 -3.00 -16.60
N LEU A 42 19.58 -3.10 -16.18
CA LEU A 42 20.74 -2.80 -17.01
C LEU A 42 20.88 -3.70 -18.25
N ARG A 43 20.24 -4.88 -18.27
CA ARG A 43 20.22 -5.76 -19.46
C ARG A 43 19.47 -5.15 -20.65
N ARG A 44 18.61 -4.16 -20.41
CA ARG A 44 17.87 -3.44 -21.45
C ARG A 44 18.38 -2.00 -21.50
N PRO A 45 19.30 -1.66 -22.42
CA PRO A 45 19.87 -0.32 -22.46
C PRO A 45 18.79 0.71 -22.78
N LEU A 46 18.68 1.72 -21.92
CA LEU A 46 17.82 2.87 -22.15
C LEU A 46 18.45 3.76 -23.22
N ARG A 47 17.87 3.78 -24.42
CA ARG A 47 18.41 4.52 -25.58
C ARG A 47 18.58 6.01 -25.29
N TRP A 48 17.60 6.64 -24.64
CA TRP A 48 17.65 8.05 -24.26
C TRP A 48 18.81 8.33 -23.28
N LEU A 49 19.08 7.43 -22.33
CA LEU A 49 20.15 7.57 -21.35
C LEU A 49 21.53 7.45 -22.01
N ALA A 50 21.68 6.51 -22.95
CA ALA A 50 22.90 6.35 -23.74
C ALA A 50 23.18 7.59 -24.61
N GLY A 51 22.14 8.19 -25.20
CA GLY A 51 22.22 9.46 -25.92
C GLY A 51 22.63 10.63 -25.01
N ALA A 52 21.89 10.82 -23.91
CA ALA A 52 22.15 11.87 -22.92
C ALA A 52 23.57 11.82 -22.36
N ARG A 53 24.16 10.62 -22.20
CA ARG A 53 25.53 10.45 -21.71
C ARG A 53 26.58 11.09 -22.61
N LYS A 54 26.28 11.18 -23.91
CA LYS A 54 27.16 11.79 -24.90
C LYS A 54 26.83 13.27 -25.10
N SER A 55 25.54 13.61 -25.16
CA SER A 55 25.09 14.94 -25.56
C SER A 55 24.94 15.93 -24.40
N SER A 56 24.75 15.46 -23.16
CA SER A 56 24.35 16.32 -22.03
C SER A 56 24.84 15.76 -20.67
N PRO A 57 26.17 15.66 -20.46
CA PRO A 57 26.73 15.12 -19.23
C PRO A 57 26.31 15.90 -17.97
N ASP A 58 26.19 17.23 -18.05
CA ASP A 58 25.78 18.07 -16.92
C ASP A 58 24.32 17.80 -16.50
N GLN A 59 23.43 17.59 -17.48
CA GLN A 59 22.03 17.24 -17.23
C GLN A 59 21.90 15.86 -16.57
N LEU A 60 22.83 14.95 -16.84
CA LEU A 60 22.88 13.66 -16.15
C LEU A 60 23.49 13.76 -14.75
N ALA A 61 24.48 14.62 -14.55
CA ALA A 61 25.01 14.91 -13.21
C ALA A 61 23.90 15.50 -12.33
N GLU A 62 23.07 16.40 -12.89
CA GLU A 62 21.91 16.94 -12.19
C GLU A 62 20.84 15.87 -11.90
N LEU A 63 20.57 14.98 -12.86
CA LEU A 63 19.68 13.83 -12.62
C LEU A 63 20.17 12.95 -11.45
N GLN A 64 21.48 12.69 -11.38
CA GLN A 64 22.08 11.94 -10.28
C GLN A 64 21.94 12.67 -8.95
N ARG A 65 22.21 13.99 -8.93
CA ARG A 65 22.04 14.83 -7.74
C ARG A 65 20.60 14.80 -7.22
N LEU A 66 19.62 15.01 -8.11
CA LEU A 66 18.19 14.95 -7.79
C LEU A 66 17.77 13.57 -7.28
N TYR A 67 18.33 12.49 -7.83
CA TYR A 67 18.03 11.15 -7.35
C TYR A 67 18.56 10.90 -5.92
N VAL A 68 19.78 11.35 -5.62
CA VAL A 68 20.35 11.27 -4.27
C VAL A 68 19.50 12.09 -3.29
N GLU A 69 19.10 13.29 -3.68
CA GLU A 69 18.21 14.15 -2.89
C GLU A 69 16.85 13.49 -2.64
N HIS A 70 16.23 12.91 -3.66
CA HIS A 70 14.97 12.19 -3.53
C HIS A 70 15.08 11.01 -2.55
N ARG A 71 16.14 10.21 -2.64
CA ARG A 71 16.43 9.12 -1.71
C ARG A 71 16.57 9.59 -0.26
N LYS A 72 17.18 10.76 -0.04
CA LYS A 72 17.30 11.35 1.30
C LYS A 72 15.91 11.67 1.87
N TYR A 73 15.02 12.29 1.11
CA TYR A 73 13.65 12.58 1.59
C TYR A 73 12.81 11.30 1.76
N GLU A 74 12.99 10.30 0.89
CA GLU A 74 12.35 8.99 1.04
C GLU A 74 12.74 8.35 2.39
N GLN A 75 14.02 8.40 2.74
CA GLN A 75 14.52 7.89 4.02
C GLN A 75 13.97 8.66 5.23
N GLN A 76 13.59 9.93 5.10
CA GLN A 76 13.02 10.71 6.20
C GLN A 76 11.58 10.32 6.53
N VAL A 77 10.75 10.01 5.53
CA VAL A 77 9.35 9.61 5.76
C VAL A 77 9.17 8.12 6.01
N ARG A 78 10.13 7.30 5.55
CA ARG A 78 10.04 5.85 5.59
C ARG A 78 9.80 5.28 7.00
N PRO A 79 10.45 5.72 8.08
CA PRO A 79 10.16 5.20 9.42
C PRO A 79 8.70 5.37 9.86
N THR A 80 8.07 6.49 9.48
CA THR A 80 6.65 6.73 9.75
C THR A 80 5.78 5.75 8.96
N LEU A 81 6.06 5.55 7.67
CA LEU A 81 5.33 4.60 6.84
C LEU A 81 5.53 3.15 7.30
N ASP A 82 6.76 2.77 7.66
CA ASP A 82 7.10 1.43 8.17
C ASP A 82 6.44 1.15 9.54
N SER A 83 6.06 2.19 10.30
CA SER A 83 5.32 2.04 11.56
C SER A 83 3.83 1.73 11.37
N LEU A 84 3.29 1.90 10.16
CA LEU A 84 1.91 1.57 9.84
C LEU A 84 1.78 0.08 9.56
N SER A 85 1.17 -0.65 10.48
CA SER A 85 0.70 -2.02 10.22
C SER A 85 -0.24 -2.04 9.04
N THR A 86 -0.20 -3.11 8.24
CA THR A 86 -1.29 -3.37 7.29
C THR A 86 -2.61 -3.53 8.05
N LEU A 87 -3.72 -3.19 7.39
CA LEU A 87 -5.05 -3.27 8.01
C LEU A 87 -5.35 -4.68 8.53
N GLU A 88 -4.95 -5.72 7.78
CA GLU A 88 -5.11 -7.12 8.16
C GLU A 88 -4.27 -7.47 9.39
N ASN A 89 -3.01 -7.04 9.44
CA ASN A 89 -2.12 -7.32 10.58
C ASN A 89 -2.56 -6.58 11.84
N PHE A 90 -3.14 -5.39 11.70
CA PHE A 90 -3.74 -4.64 12.79
C PHE A 90 -5.02 -5.29 13.30
N ALA A 91 -5.95 -5.64 12.41
CA ALA A 91 -7.27 -6.12 12.79
C ALA A 91 -7.30 -7.57 13.25
N ARG A 92 -6.46 -8.45 12.69
CA ARG A 92 -6.44 -9.89 13.01
C ARG A 92 -6.35 -10.19 14.51
N PRO A 93 -5.35 -9.68 15.27
CA PRO A 93 -5.26 -9.97 16.70
C PRO A 93 -6.42 -9.40 17.51
N LEU A 94 -6.89 -8.19 17.16
CA LEU A 94 -8.02 -7.54 17.84
C LEU A 94 -9.31 -8.33 17.65
N LEU A 95 -9.60 -8.75 16.42
CA LEU A 95 -10.79 -9.51 16.09
C LEU A 95 -10.78 -10.90 16.71
N THR A 96 -9.63 -11.61 16.65
CA THR A 96 -9.50 -12.93 17.30
C THR A 96 -9.72 -12.83 18.82
N ALA A 97 -9.15 -11.82 19.48
CA ALA A 97 -9.36 -11.60 20.91
C ALA A 97 -10.84 -11.30 21.23
N ALA A 98 -11.48 -10.44 20.43
CA ALA A 98 -12.87 -10.05 20.63
C ALA A 98 -13.86 -11.21 20.40
N ILE A 99 -13.59 -12.09 19.43
CA ILE A 99 -14.37 -13.32 19.21
C ILE A 99 -14.20 -14.28 20.39
N LYS A 100 -12.97 -14.46 20.89
CA LYS A 100 -12.69 -15.33 22.04
C LYS A 100 -13.43 -14.85 23.28
N ASP A 101 -13.39 -13.55 23.56
CA ASP A 101 -14.06 -12.94 24.72
C ASP A 101 -15.59 -13.12 24.64
N ARG A 102 -16.21 -12.84 23.49
CA ARG A 102 -17.67 -12.87 23.35
C ARG A 102 -18.25 -14.28 23.19
N PHE A 103 -17.58 -15.13 22.42
CA PHE A 103 -18.13 -16.43 22.01
C PHE A 103 -17.39 -17.62 22.63
N GLY A 104 -16.29 -17.40 23.35
CA GLY A 104 -15.48 -18.46 23.95
C GLY A 104 -14.71 -19.32 22.93
N LEU A 105 -14.55 -18.83 21.70
CA LEU A 105 -13.94 -19.59 20.59
C LEU A 105 -12.62 -18.99 20.16
N GLU A 106 -11.61 -19.84 20.03
CA GLU A 106 -10.36 -19.50 19.34
C GLU A 106 -10.49 -19.87 17.87
N VAL A 107 -10.45 -18.87 16.99
CA VAL A 107 -10.60 -19.06 15.55
C VAL A 107 -9.50 -18.33 14.79
N ASP A 108 -9.06 -18.93 13.68
CA ASP A 108 -8.29 -18.21 12.69
C ASP A 108 -9.25 -17.41 11.79
N VAL A 109 -9.40 -16.12 12.08
CA VAL A 109 -10.33 -15.23 11.37
C VAL A 109 -10.05 -15.08 9.88
N ALA A 110 -8.83 -15.41 9.42
CA ALA A 110 -8.48 -15.42 8.00
C ALA A 110 -9.01 -16.68 7.27
N ASN A 111 -9.21 -17.77 8.02
CA ASN A 111 -9.63 -19.07 7.50
C ASN A 111 -10.96 -19.55 8.11
N THR A 112 -11.72 -18.65 8.70
CA THR A 112 -13.10 -18.85 9.18
C THR A 112 -14.00 -17.94 8.37
N TRP A 113 -15.18 -18.40 7.96
CA TRP A 113 -15.93 -17.79 6.87
C TRP A 113 -17.35 -17.46 7.27
N LEU A 114 -17.79 -16.22 6.99
CA LEU A 114 -19.18 -15.79 7.08
C LEU A 114 -19.85 -15.97 5.72
N PHE A 115 -20.96 -16.71 5.69
CA PHE A 115 -21.89 -16.74 4.58
C PHE A 115 -23.07 -15.81 4.85
N HIS A 116 -23.16 -14.73 4.07
CA HIS A 116 -24.21 -13.71 4.15
C HIS A 116 -25.31 -14.01 3.12
N ALA A 117 -26.26 -14.86 3.49
CA ALA A 117 -27.23 -15.46 2.57
C ALA A 117 -28.11 -14.42 1.84
N SER A 118 -28.42 -13.27 2.46
CA SER A 118 -29.21 -12.23 1.82
C SER A 118 -28.49 -11.54 0.66
N ARG A 119 -27.15 -11.62 0.62
CA ARG A 119 -26.30 -11.11 -0.47
C ARG A 119 -26.05 -12.16 -1.57
N ALA A 120 -26.47 -13.40 -1.40
CA ALA A 120 -26.34 -14.47 -2.40
C ALA A 120 -27.40 -14.33 -3.52
N ARG A 121 -27.39 -13.20 -4.23
CA ARG A 121 -28.36 -12.89 -5.30
C ARG A 121 -27.74 -13.13 -6.67
N VAL A 122 -28.49 -13.81 -7.54
CA VAL A 122 -28.17 -13.91 -8.97
C VAL A 122 -28.85 -12.76 -9.70
N ASP A 123 -28.07 -11.95 -10.41
CA ASP A 123 -28.62 -10.90 -11.27
C ASP A 123 -29.37 -11.53 -12.45
N GLN A 124 -30.69 -11.37 -12.45
CA GLN A 124 -31.58 -11.90 -13.48
C GLN A 124 -31.69 -10.99 -14.71
N SER A 125 -31.16 -9.77 -14.66
CA SER A 125 -31.22 -8.80 -15.77
C SER A 125 -30.47 -9.28 -17.02
N PHE A 126 -29.57 -10.27 -16.89
CA PHE A 126 -28.85 -10.88 -18.00
C PHE A 126 -29.29 -12.31 -18.34
N ASN A 127 -30.50 -12.73 -17.93
CA ASN A 127 -31.05 -14.07 -18.24
C ASN A 127 -31.09 -14.41 -19.73
N THR A 128 -30.99 -13.43 -20.64
CA THR A 128 -30.94 -13.61 -22.10
C THR A 128 -29.55 -13.93 -22.66
N ALA A 129 -28.47 -13.68 -21.91
CA ALA A 129 -27.14 -14.15 -22.27
C ALA A 129 -27.00 -15.58 -21.73
N SER A 130 -26.96 -16.61 -22.58
CA SER A 130 -26.82 -18.03 -22.23
C SER A 130 -25.75 -18.28 -21.15
N ARG A 131 -26.15 -18.16 -19.88
CA ARG A 131 -25.31 -18.40 -18.71
C ARG A 131 -25.92 -19.55 -17.94
N ASP A 132 -25.12 -20.57 -17.68
CA ASP A 132 -25.55 -21.73 -16.90
C ASP A 132 -26.02 -21.28 -15.50
N PRO A 133 -27.28 -21.56 -15.12
CA PRO A 133 -27.85 -21.17 -13.83
C PRO A 133 -27.05 -21.69 -12.63
N ILE A 134 -26.51 -22.90 -12.75
CA ILE A 134 -25.71 -23.53 -11.68
C ILE A 134 -24.42 -22.74 -11.47
N THR A 135 -23.74 -22.36 -12.55
CA THR A 135 -22.55 -21.52 -12.50
C THR A 135 -22.84 -20.15 -11.89
N GLN A 136 -23.98 -19.52 -12.21
CA GLN A 136 -24.34 -18.22 -11.63
C GLN A 136 -24.62 -18.32 -10.12
N ALA A 137 -25.35 -19.34 -9.68
CA ALA A 137 -25.59 -19.59 -8.26
C ALA A 137 -24.28 -19.83 -7.50
N ASN A 138 -23.36 -20.63 -8.06
CA ASN A 138 -22.02 -20.83 -7.50
C ASN A 138 -21.26 -19.51 -7.30
N ILE A 139 -21.28 -18.63 -8.31
CA ILE A 139 -20.62 -17.32 -8.24
C ILE A 139 -21.26 -16.46 -7.14
N ALA A 140 -22.60 -16.42 -7.06
CA ALA A 140 -23.31 -15.67 -6.03
C ALA A 140 -23.01 -16.19 -4.60
N LEU A 141 -22.97 -17.51 -4.41
CA LEU A 141 -22.60 -18.12 -3.12
C LEU A 141 -21.15 -17.81 -2.74
N ARG A 142 -20.20 -17.89 -3.69
CA ARG A 142 -18.80 -17.50 -3.44
C ARG A 142 -18.67 -16.02 -3.12
N ALA A 143 -19.36 -15.15 -3.84
CA ALA A 143 -19.30 -13.71 -3.62
C ALA A 143 -19.92 -13.27 -2.27
N SER A 144 -20.90 -14.03 -1.78
CA SER A 144 -21.55 -13.81 -0.48
C SER A 144 -20.88 -14.52 0.69
N THR A 145 -19.80 -15.27 0.44
CA THR A 145 -19.00 -15.94 1.48
C THR A 145 -17.63 -15.30 1.58
N GLN A 146 -17.26 -14.81 2.76
CA GLN A 146 -15.99 -14.13 3.00
C GLN A 146 -15.37 -14.59 4.31
N SER A 147 -14.04 -14.49 4.44
CA SER A 147 -13.42 -14.71 5.76
C SER A 147 -13.94 -13.70 6.79
N LEU A 148 -13.98 -14.08 8.06
CA LEU A 148 -14.40 -13.19 9.15
C LEU A 148 -13.57 -11.92 9.17
N LEU A 149 -12.26 -12.03 8.94
CA LEU A 149 -11.39 -10.87 8.82
C LEU A 149 -11.86 -9.92 7.70
N LYS A 150 -12.09 -10.44 6.50
CA LYS A 150 -12.51 -9.61 5.36
C LYS A 150 -13.90 -9.00 5.59
N ALA A 151 -14.83 -9.75 6.15
CA ALA A 151 -16.17 -9.27 6.46
C ALA A 151 -16.11 -8.14 7.51
N ALA A 152 -15.31 -8.29 8.57
CA ALA A 152 -15.14 -7.25 9.59
C ALA A 152 -14.53 -5.96 9.01
N LEU A 153 -13.57 -6.07 8.10
CA LEU A 153 -12.92 -4.92 7.44
C LEU A 153 -13.84 -4.17 6.47
N GLN A 154 -14.96 -4.76 6.05
CA GLN A 154 -15.97 -4.10 5.22
C GLN A 154 -17.01 -3.33 6.04
N ASN A 155 -16.93 -3.41 7.38
CA ASN A 155 -17.93 -2.94 8.32
C ASN A 155 -19.30 -3.61 8.14
N PHE A 156 -20.16 -3.46 9.16
CA PHE A 156 -21.55 -3.90 9.13
C PHE A 156 -22.48 -2.74 9.42
N GLU A 157 -23.57 -2.66 8.66
CA GLU A 157 -24.64 -1.71 8.91
C GLU A 157 -25.47 -2.12 10.13
N ALA A 158 -26.16 -1.16 10.74
CA ALA A 158 -26.94 -1.41 11.95
C ALA A 158 -28.06 -2.43 11.73
N TRP A 159 -28.67 -2.48 10.54
CA TRP A 159 -29.72 -3.44 10.25
C TRP A 159 -29.20 -4.87 10.17
N GLU A 160 -27.92 -5.08 9.85
CA GLU A 160 -27.30 -6.41 9.72
C GLU A 160 -27.14 -7.13 11.06
N THR A 161 -27.31 -6.42 12.18
CA THR A 161 -27.32 -7.03 13.52
C THR A 161 -28.69 -7.53 13.93
N ALA A 162 -29.75 -7.21 13.19
CA ALA A 162 -31.10 -7.63 13.52
C ALA A 162 -31.28 -9.14 13.26
N PRO A 163 -32.08 -9.86 14.07
CA PRO A 163 -32.35 -11.28 13.85
C PRO A 163 -32.83 -11.56 12.42
N GLY A 164 -32.18 -12.51 11.73
CA GLY A 164 -32.53 -12.90 10.37
C GLY A 164 -32.15 -11.90 9.27
N ALA A 165 -31.51 -10.77 9.59
CA ALA A 165 -31.13 -9.76 8.60
C ALA A 165 -30.22 -10.31 7.48
N MET A 166 -29.37 -11.27 7.82
CA MET A 166 -28.46 -11.89 6.87
C MET A 166 -29.05 -13.12 6.17
N ASP A 167 -30.26 -13.56 6.53
CA ASP A 167 -30.90 -14.71 5.89
C ASP A 167 -31.43 -14.33 4.49
N SER A 168 -31.47 -15.29 3.58
CA SER A 168 -32.09 -15.07 2.28
C SER A 168 -33.62 -14.98 2.41
N SER A 169 -34.26 -14.27 1.47
CA SER A 169 -35.73 -14.27 1.36
C SER A 169 -36.32 -15.63 1.02
N THR A 170 -35.50 -16.57 0.56
CA THR A 170 -35.88 -17.95 0.24
C THR A 170 -35.71 -18.92 1.43
N GLY A 171 -35.33 -18.42 2.60
CA GLY A 171 -35.21 -19.20 3.84
C GLY A 171 -33.83 -19.81 4.10
N ILE A 172 -32.83 -19.53 3.25
CA ILE A 172 -31.45 -19.96 3.48
C ILE A 172 -30.87 -19.13 4.62
N LYS A 173 -30.36 -19.81 5.64
CA LYS A 173 -29.80 -19.18 6.83
C LYS A 173 -28.36 -18.73 6.60
N ALA A 174 -28.02 -17.53 7.08
CA ALA A 174 -26.63 -17.12 7.21
C ALA A 174 -25.93 -18.00 8.25
N GLN A 175 -24.65 -18.28 8.03
CA GLN A 175 -23.86 -19.14 8.92
C GLN A 175 -22.40 -18.74 8.93
N VAL A 176 -21.70 -19.11 10.01
CA VAL A 176 -20.25 -19.04 10.12
C VAL A 176 -19.68 -20.45 10.02
N PHE A 177 -18.70 -20.66 9.14
CA PHE A 177 -18.08 -21.94 8.85
C PHE A 177 -16.58 -21.93 9.16
N SER A 178 -16.06 -23.02 9.73
CA SER A 178 -14.61 -23.26 9.79
C SER A 178 -14.05 -23.80 8.46
N SER A 179 -14.92 -24.43 7.67
CA SER A 179 -14.65 -24.93 6.32
C SER A 179 -15.98 -25.11 5.60
N PHE A 180 -16.01 -24.86 4.29
CA PHE A 180 -17.22 -25.00 3.49
C PHE A 180 -16.85 -25.46 2.08
N ASP A 181 -17.82 -26.10 1.43
CA ASP A 181 -17.81 -26.43 0.02
C ASP A 181 -19.09 -25.88 -0.63
N ILE A 182 -18.97 -25.54 -1.91
CA ILE A 182 -20.12 -25.15 -2.73
C ILE A 182 -20.27 -26.19 -3.83
N ILE A 183 -21.39 -26.91 -3.80
CA ILE A 183 -21.73 -27.96 -4.76
C ILE A 183 -23.05 -27.57 -5.41
N GLY A 184 -23.01 -27.31 -6.72
CA GLY A 184 -24.19 -26.85 -7.45
C GLY A 184 -24.68 -25.52 -6.90
N GLN A 185 -25.88 -25.51 -6.31
CA GLN A 185 -26.51 -24.30 -5.79
C GLN A 185 -26.56 -24.28 -4.24
N GLN A 186 -25.77 -25.14 -3.59
CA GLN A 186 -25.79 -25.31 -2.15
C GLN A 186 -24.40 -25.04 -1.57
N ILE A 187 -24.40 -24.42 -0.40
CA ILE A 187 -23.23 -24.27 0.46
C ILE A 187 -23.42 -25.16 1.68
N SER A 188 -22.40 -25.95 1.98
CA SER A 188 -22.38 -26.88 3.12
C SER A 188 -21.00 -26.83 3.77
N GLY A 189 -20.93 -27.02 5.08
CA GLY A 189 -19.66 -26.90 5.78
C GLY A 189 -19.77 -27.23 7.27
N THR A 190 -18.64 -27.15 7.96
CA THR A 190 -18.57 -27.29 9.41
C THR A 190 -18.95 -25.95 10.03
N SER A 191 -20.17 -25.88 10.58
CA SER A 191 -20.69 -24.67 11.21
C SER A 191 -20.04 -24.44 12.58
N LEU A 192 -19.74 -23.18 12.89
CA LEU A 192 -19.28 -22.75 14.20
C LEU A 192 -20.44 -22.12 14.99
N PRO A 193 -20.45 -22.22 16.33
CA PRO A 193 -21.49 -21.62 17.16
C PRO A 193 -21.27 -20.10 17.33
N ILE A 194 -21.08 -19.39 16.21
CA ILE A 194 -20.99 -17.93 16.13
C ILE A 194 -22.22 -17.46 15.34
N PRO A 195 -23.21 -16.82 15.99
CA PRO A 195 -24.34 -16.23 15.28
C PRO A 195 -23.86 -15.14 14.32
N PRO A 196 -24.20 -15.16 13.02
CA PRO A 196 -23.81 -14.14 12.04
C PRO A 196 -24.14 -12.69 12.47
N THR A 197 -25.33 -12.49 13.02
CA THR A 197 -25.78 -11.18 13.52
C THR A 197 -25.02 -10.76 14.79
N GLY A 198 -24.66 -11.73 15.64
CA GLY A 198 -23.81 -11.52 16.81
C GLY A 198 -22.38 -11.12 16.42
N PHE A 199 -21.85 -11.74 15.36
CA PHE A 199 -20.56 -11.35 14.78
C PHE A 199 -20.59 -9.93 14.18
N ALA A 200 -21.68 -9.56 13.49
CA ALA A 200 -21.85 -8.18 13.02
C ALA A 200 -21.92 -7.17 14.18
N ALA A 201 -22.66 -7.49 15.25
CA ALA A 201 -22.72 -6.66 16.44
C ALA A 201 -21.33 -6.49 17.08
N LEU A 202 -20.58 -7.59 17.21
CA LEU A 202 -19.19 -7.55 17.69
C LEU A 202 -18.32 -6.60 16.86
N CYS A 203 -18.39 -6.70 15.53
CA CYS A 203 -17.59 -5.84 14.64
C CYS A 203 -17.95 -4.36 14.78
N ARG A 204 -19.23 -4.03 14.95
CA ARG A 204 -19.71 -2.66 15.14
C ARG A 204 -19.26 -2.07 16.48
N GLU A 205 -19.27 -2.87 17.54
CA GLU A 205 -18.79 -2.46 18.85
C GLU A 205 -17.25 -2.35 18.90
N LEU A 206 -16.54 -3.23 18.20
CA LEU A 206 -15.09 -3.20 18.12
C LEU A 206 -14.59 -1.96 17.38
N ASP A 207 -15.32 -1.47 16.37
CA ASP A 207 -14.97 -0.29 15.57
C ASP A 207 -13.51 -0.32 15.08
N LEU A 208 -13.18 -1.36 14.30
CA LEU A 208 -11.84 -1.50 13.70
C LEU A 208 -11.45 -0.29 12.84
N GLY A 209 -12.43 0.36 12.21
CA GLY A 209 -12.22 1.58 11.43
C GLY A 209 -11.72 2.74 12.30
N GLY A 210 -12.42 3.04 13.39
CA GLY A 210 -12.01 4.08 14.35
C GLY A 210 -10.67 3.76 14.99
N GLN A 211 -10.44 2.52 15.42
CA GLN A 211 -9.17 2.10 15.99
C GLN A 211 -7.99 2.24 15.02
N TYR A 212 -8.18 1.85 13.74
CA TYR A 212 -7.13 2.00 12.73
C TYR A 212 -6.89 3.47 12.36
N GLN A 213 -7.93 4.31 12.36
CA GLN A 213 -7.77 5.75 12.14
C GLN A 213 -6.97 6.40 13.28
N ALA A 214 -7.21 6.01 14.53
CA ALA A 214 -6.40 6.44 15.66
C ALA A 214 -4.94 5.96 15.54
N HIS A 215 -4.71 4.73 15.06
CA HIS A 215 -3.37 4.21 14.77
C HIS A 215 -2.62 5.05 13.73
N ILE A 216 -3.29 5.45 12.64
CA ILE A 216 -2.72 6.37 11.64
C ILE A 216 -2.40 7.73 12.27
N GLN A 217 -3.34 8.34 12.98
CA GLN A 217 -3.14 9.65 13.61
C GLN A 217 -1.96 9.64 14.59
N ALA A 218 -1.82 8.58 15.39
CA ALA A 218 -0.72 8.41 16.32
C ALA A 218 0.64 8.31 15.60
N ALA A 219 0.70 7.61 14.47
CA ALA A 219 1.93 7.51 13.67
C ALA A 219 2.35 8.87 13.07
N PHE A 220 1.39 9.68 12.62
CA PHE A 220 1.64 10.99 12.01
C PHE A 220 1.82 12.13 13.02
N SER A 221 1.57 11.89 14.31
CA SER A 221 1.69 12.91 15.37
C SER A 221 2.74 12.54 16.41
N ARG A 222 3.57 11.51 16.15
CA ARG A 222 4.58 11.02 17.09
C ARG A 222 5.76 12.01 17.20
N PRO A 223 6.03 12.57 18.39
CA PRO A 223 7.19 13.42 18.62
C PRO A 223 8.51 12.67 18.37
N SER A 224 9.48 13.37 17.79
CA SER A 224 10.86 12.88 17.63
C SER A 224 11.78 13.29 18.77
N THR A 225 11.36 14.27 19.59
CA THR A 225 12.06 14.70 20.82
C THR A 225 11.07 14.85 21.96
N PRO A 226 11.52 14.81 23.23
CA PRO A 226 10.62 14.98 24.39
C PRO A 226 9.88 16.32 24.43
N ASP A 227 10.48 17.38 23.87
CA ASP A 227 9.94 18.74 23.90
C ASP A 227 9.02 19.07 22.69
N GLU A 228 8.93 18.17 21.69
CA GLU A 228 8.10 18.39 20.50
C GLU A 228 6.63 18.07 20.79
N THR A 229 5.73 19.01 20.49
CA THR A 229 4.28 18.78 20.59
C THR A 229 3.77 17.91 19.44
N ALA A 230 2.60 17.29 19.62
CA ALA A 230 1.97 16.48 18.57
C ALA A 230 1.71 17.28 17.27
N ASP A 231 1.25 18.53 17.39
CA ASP A 231 1.00 19.41 16.23
C ASP A 231 2.30 19.81 15.51
N ALA A 232 3.37 20.03 16.27
CA ALA A 232 4.70 20.30 15.69
C ALA A 232 5.23 19.07 14.95
N ALA A 233 5.08 17.88 15.53
CA ALA A 233 5.46 16.61 14.90
C ALA A 233 4.68 16.37 13.59
N ALA A 234 3.35 16.59 13.60
CA ALA A 234 2.51 16.48 12.42
C ALA A 234 2.91 17.50 11.33
N SER A 235 3.19 18.74 11.72
CA SER A 235 3.66 19.78 10.80
C SER A 235 5.01 19.45 10.18
N ARG A 236 5.96 18.95 10.97
CA ARG A 236 7.27 18.50 10.50
C ARG A 236 7.13 17.35 9.50
N LEU A 237 6.34 16.33 9.81
CA LEU A 237 6.11 15.21 8.89
C LEU A 237 5.44 15.68 7.60
N ARG A 238 4.45 16.56 7.67
CA ARG A 238 3.84 17.19 6.49
C ARG A 238 4.90 17.85 5.60
N GLN A 239 5.82 18.61 6.18
CA GLN A 239 6.92 19.23 5.43
C GLN A 239 7.84 18.18 4.80
N SER A 240 8.19 17.10 5.51
CA SER A 240 8.98 15.99 4.93
C SER A 240 8.28 15.33 3.74
N PHE A 241 6.96 15.11 3.81
CA PHE A 241 6.19 14.60 2.66
C PHE A 241 6.16 15.60 1.50
N MET A 242 5.98 16.90 1.77
CA MET A 242 6.05 17.93 0.73
C MET A 242 7.42 17.96 0.03
N GLN A 243 8.51 17.81 0.78
CA GLN A 243 9.86 17.72 0.24
C GLN A 243 10.07 16.45 -0.60
N LEU A 244 9.55 15.31 -0.14
CA LEU A 244 9.57 14.07 -0.91
C LEU A 244 8.84 14.23 -2.24
N GLU A 245 7.61 14.73 -2.24
CA GLU A 245 6.82 14.94 -3.45
C GLU A 245 7.49 15.95 -4.39
N ALA A 246 7.96 17.08 -3.87
CA ALA A 246 8.68 18.08 -4.66
C ALA A 246 9.94 17.48 -5.30
N SER A 247 10.72 16.68 -4.57
CA SER A 247 11.92 16.02 -5.13
C SER A 247 11.57 14.99 -6.21
N SER A 248 10.44 14.28 -6.05
CA SER A 248 9.91 13.36 -7.07
C SER A 248 9.58 14.10 -8.35
N ILE A 249 8.84 15.22 -8.26
CA ILE A 249 8.48 16.02 -9.43
C ILE A 249 9.74 16.58 -10.12
N ARG A 250 10.71 17.13 -9.38
CA ARG A 250 11.99 17.61 -9.98
C ARG A 250 12.72 16.50 -10.72
N LEU A 251 12.81 15.32 -10.11
CA LEU A 251 13.44 14.15 -10.73
C LEU A 251 12.72 13.75 -12.03
N GLN A 252 11.38 13.69 -12.01
CA GLN A 252 10.58 13.35 -13.20
C GLN A 252 10.69 14.41 -14.30
N LEU A 253 10.71 15.70 -13.95
CA LEU A 253 10.92 16.78 -14.91
C LEU A 253 12.30 16.66 -15.59
N GLN A 254 13.33 16.32 -14.83
CA GLN A 254 14.67 16.11 -15.38
C GLN A 254 14.73 14.91 -16.33
N ILE A 255 14.08 13.81 -15.98
CA ILE A 255 13.95 12.63 -16.87
C ILE A 255 13.18 13.00 -18.13
N ALA A 256 12.06 13.69 -18.02
CA ALA A 256 11.22 14.09 -19.16
C ALA A 256 11.98 15.05 -20.10
N SER A 257 12.76 15.97 -19.55
CA SER A 257 13.62 16.87 -20.32
C SER A 257 14.71 16.12 -21.09
N LEU A 258 15.40 15.17 -20.43
CA LEU A 258 16.40 14.30 -21.07
C LEU A 258 15.80 13.40 -22.16
N GLN A 259 14.52 13.04 -22.03
CA GLN A 259 13.76 12.31 -23.05
C GLN A 259 13.12 13.19 -24.11
N GLN A 260 13.28 14.52 -24.03
CA GLN A 260 12.67 15.51 -24.93
C GLN A 260 11.12 15.43 -24.96
N LEU A 261 10.50 15.04 -23.84
CA LEU A 261 9.05 14.96 -23.69
C LEU A 261 8.42 16.30 -23.28
N ILE A 262 9.21 17.23 -22.76
CA ILE A 262 8.77 18.56 -22.34
C ILE A 262 9.69 19.64 -22.91
N SER A 263 9.13 20.82 -23.16
CA SER A 263 9.91 21.99 -23.56
C SER A 263 10.68 22.57 -22.36
N ARG A 264 11.77 23.28 -22.62
CA ARG A 264 12.51 24.02 -21.56
C ARG A 264 11.64 25.06 -20.87
N GLY A 265 10.74 25.72 -21.60
CA GLY A 265 9.80 26.69 -21.02
C GLY A 265 8.84 26.05 -20.03
N LEU A 266 8.27 24.89 -20.38
CA LEU A 266 7.42 24.11 -19.48
C LEU A 266 8.17 23.61 -18.25
N GLN A 267 9.38 23.06 -18.44
CA GLN A 267 10.22 22.63 -17.34
C GLN A 267 10.52 23.78 -16.37
N GLY A 268 10.90 24.95 -16.90
CA GLY A 268 11.17 26.14 -16.11
C GLY A 268 9.94 26.58 -15.31
N ALA A 269 8.80 26.74 -15.95
CA ALA A 269 7.56 27.13 -15.28
C ALA A 269 7.17 26.16 -14.15
N LEU A 270 7.27 24.85 -14.38
CA LEU A 270 6.95 23.86 -13.35
C LEU A 270 7.94 23.89 -12.17
N LEU A 271 9.24 24.11 -12.43
CA LEU A 271 10.23 24.29 -11.37
C LEU A 271 9.98 25.57 -10.56
N GLU A 272 9.60 26.66 -11.22
CA GLU A 272 9.26 27.91 -10.53
C GLU A 272 8.03 27.77 -9.62
N LEU A 273 7.02 27.02 -10.06
CA LEU A 273 5.86 26.69 -9.22
C LEU A 273 6.26 25.86 -8.00
N LEU A 274 7.15 24.87 -8.18
CA LEU A 274 7.67 24.05 -7.08
C LEU A 274 8.53 24.87 -6.10
N ASP A 275 9.22 25.90 -6.58
CA ASP A 275 9.97 26.84 -5.75
C ASP A 275 9.05 27.85 -5.03
N GLY A 276 7.73 27.79 -5.25
CA GLY A 276 6.74 28.68 -4.64
C GLY A 276 6.74 30.09 -5.22
N LYS A 277 7.33 30.30 -6.41
CA LYS A 277 7.32 31.61 -7.06
C LYS A 277 5.89 32.00 -7.43
N GLN A 278 5.58 33.28 -7.22
CA GLN A 278 4.32 33.89 -7.65
C GLN A 278 4.43 34.39 -9.09
N HIS A 279 3.31 34.46 -9.81
CA HIS A 279 3.23 34.97 -11.18
C HIS A 279 4.04 34.17 -12.23
N VAL A 280 4.14 32.85 -12.05
CA VAL A 280 4.79 31.97 -13.04
C VAL A 280 4.07 32.09 -14.38
N ARG A 281 4.87 32.17 -15.45
CA ARG A 281 4.38 32.27 -16.83
C ARG A 281 4.91 31.14 -17.69
N LEU A 282 4.03 30.59 -18.53
CA LEU A 282 4.36 29.66 -19.61
C LEU A 282 3.95 30.31 -20.93
N ASP A 283 4.89 30.54 -21.83
CA ASP A 283 4.64 31.18 -23.13
C ASP A 283 3.85 32.51 -22.99
N ASN A 284 4.25 33.33 -22.02
CA ASN A 284 3.63 34.61 -21.63
C ASN A 284 2.18 34.50 -21.09
N ARG A 285 1.69 33.28 -20.81
CA ARG A 285 0.40 33.05 -20.16
C ARG A 285 0.61 32.74 -18.68
N PRO A 286 -0.18 33.34 -17.77
CA PRO A 286 -0.08 33.04 -16.35
C PRO A 286 -0.47 31.58 -16.09
N VAL A 287 0.30 30.92 -15.24
CA VAL A 287 -0.03 29.58 -14.75
C VAL A 287 -0.74 29.70 -13.41
N SER A 288 -1.81 28.95 -13.23
CA SER A 288 -2.56 28.88 -11.97
C SER A 288 -2.68 27.43 -11.51
N CYS A 289 -2.73 27.23 -10.20
CA CYS A 289 -2.95 25.94 -9.58
C CYS A 289 -4.35 25.93 -8.96
N SER A 290 -5.17 24.93 -9.30
CA SER A 290 -6.49 24.69 -8.71
C SER A 290 -6.55 23.27 -8.16
N VAL A 291 -7.28 23.10 -7.06
CA VAL A 291 -7.74 21.77 -6.63
C VAL A 291 -9.02 21.43 -7.39
N LEU A 292 -9.10 20.19 -7.89
CA LEU A 292 -10.30 19.64 -8.53
C LEU A 292 -11.30 19.15 -7.49
#